data_AF-A0A8J7X1F9-F1
#
_entry.id   AF-A0A8J7X1F9-F1
#
_cell.length_a   1.000
_cell.length_b   1.000
_cell.length_c   1.000
_cell.angle_alpha   90.00
_cell.angle_beta   90.00
_cell.angle_gamma   90.00
#
_symmetry.space_group_name_H-M   'P 1'
#
loop_
_entity.id
_entity.type
_entity.pdbx_description
1 polymer ?
#
loop_
_entity_poly.entity_id
_entity_poly.type
_entity_poly.pdbx_seq_one_letter_code
_entity_poly.pdbx_strand_id
1 'polypeptide(L)'
;KQKQEKASAPQRFEASRPLELAQMDILEVTINKARVYLILLIDDFSRFILGVRLLEQTSVDEVIQLVRGAVDQYGKMEELLTDRGFVFYSWRGINRFEKYLENQGIDHTHARPHHPQTLGKVEALNKRIKHELFGQEHFSTLEQAFSVLSKWVDHYNHKRPHQGLGGFLVPAERFQGQEQKALDDIANSRDVTAQIQDIERSIVNLVLAPDGSVTLYLLGQPVVIKGGSHV
;
A
#
# COMPACT_ATOMS: atom_id res chain seq x y z
N LYS A 1 -16.15 -24.91 34.73
CA LYS A 1 -14.87 -24.63 34.04
C LYS A 1 -15.18 -24.34 32.58
N GLN A 2 -15.33 -23.08 32.20
CA GLN A 2 -15.58 -22.69 30.80
C GLN A 2 -14.26 -22.73 30.04
N LYS A 3 -14.29 -23.38 28.89
CA LYS A 3 -13.18 -23.64 27.98
C LYS A 3 -12.92 -22.33 27.22
N GLN A 4 -11.79 -21.66 27.48
CA GLN A 4 -11.35 -20.52 26.68
C GLN A 4 -11.12 -21.00 25.24
N GLU A 5 -11.98 -20.56 24.32
CA GLU A 5 -11.73 -20.68 22.89
C GLU A 5 -10.44 -19.93 22.56
N LYS A 6 -9.50 -20.62 21.90
CA LYS A 6 -8.27 -20.02 21.40
C LYS A 6 -8.66 -18.87 20.46
N ALA A 7 -8.27 -17.65 20.80
CA ALA A 7 -8.39 -16.51 19.90
C ALA A 7 -7.73 -16.86 18.56
N SER A 8 -8.51 -16.83 17.48
CA SER A 8 -8.00 -16.95 16.12
C SER A 8 -6.92 -15.89 15.89
N ALA A 9 -5.86 -16.23 15.14
CA ALA A 9 -4.86 -15.26 14.73
C ALA A 9 -5.54 -13.99 14.17
N PRO A 10 -5.06 -12.77 14.50
CA PRO A 10 -5.71 -11.54 14.08
C PRO A 10 -5.78 -11.51 12.55
N GLN A 11 -7.00 -11.66 12.02
CA GLN A 11 -7.26 -11.56 10.59
C GLN A 11 -6.98 -10.11 10.20
N ARG A 12 -5.94 -9.90 9.39
CA ARG A 12 -5.63 -8.58 8.83
C ARG A 12 -6.80 -8.18 7.95
N PHE A 13 -7.45 -7.07 8.30
CA PHE A 13 -8.49 -6.48 7.47
C PHE A 13 -7.90 -6.06 6.12
N GLU A 14 -8.55 -6.46 5.03
CA GLU A 14 -8.22 -6.13 3.65
C GLU A 14 -9.53 -6.04 2.86
N ALA A 15 -9.63 -5.01 2.01
CA ALA A 15 -10.71 -4.86 1.06
C ALA A 15 -10.77 -6.07 0.12
N SER A 16 -11.93 -6.28 -0.50
CA SER A 16 -12.18 -7.44 -1.36
C SER A 16 -11.82 -7.19 -2.82
N ARG A 17 -11.74 -5.93 -3.26
CA ARG A 17 -11.45 -5.55 -4.65
C ARG A 17 -10.81 -4.16 -4.76
N PRO A 18 -10.23 -3.81 -5.93
CA PRO A 18 -9.68 -2.47 -6.16
C PRO A 18 -10.75 -1.39 -5.97
N LEU A 19 -10.31 -0.26 -5.42
CA LEU A 19 -11.09 0.97 -5.19
C LEU A 19 -12.27 0.85 -4.22
N GLU A 20 -12.48 -0.31 -3.60
CA GLU A 20 -13.45 -0.44 -2.49
C GLU A 20 -13.03 0.42 -1.30
N LEU A 21 -11.74 0.37 -0.95
CA LEU A 21 -11.17 1.19 0.10
C LEU A 21 -9.81 1.69 -0.34
N ALA A 22 -9.55 2.98 -0.17
CA ALA A 22 -8.17 3.48 -0.17
C ALA A 22 -7.86 4.17 1.15
N GLN A 23 -6.58 4.14 1.50
CA GLN A 23 -6.05 4.76 2.70
C GLN A 23 -5.25 5.99 2.31
N MET A 24 -5.39 7.05 3.08
CA MET A 24 -4.62 8.28 2.89
C MET A 24 -3.98 8.71 4.20
N ASP A 25 -2.73 9.17 4.09
CA ASP A 25 -1.98 9.71 5.20
C ASP A 25 -1.04 10.83 4.74
N ILE A 26 -0.64 11.68 5.68
CA ILE A 26 0.32 12.76 5.46
C ILE A 26 1.59 12.44 6.25
N LEU A 27 2.66 12.26 5.50
CA LEU A 27 3.98 12.00 6.03
C LEU A 27 4.83 13.27 6.02
N GLU A 28 5.33 13.67 7.17
CA GLU A 28 6.34 14.71 7.25
C GLU A 28 7.75 14.15 7.02
N VAL A 29 8.50 14.81 6.12
CA VAL A 29 9.90 14.54 5.80
C VAL A 29 10.69 15.86 5.69
N THR A 30 12.01 15.76 5.60
CA THR A 30 12.89 16.94 5.54
C THR A 30 13.65 16.96 4.23
N ILE A 31 13.62 18.09 3.53
CA ILE A 31 14.41 18.35 2.32
C ILE A 31 15.22 19.62 2.57
N ASN A 32 16.54 19.55 2.38
CA ASN A 32 17.44 20.68 2.63
C ASN A 32 17.14 21.47 3.93
N LYS A 33 16.93 20.74 5.04
CA LYS A 33 16.58 21.27 6.37
C LYS A 33 15.21 21.96 6.49
N ALA A 34 14.43 22.03 5.41
CA ALA A 34 13.05 22.47 5.43
C ALA A 34 12.10 21.27 5.64
N ARG A 35 11.07 21.47 6.46
CA ARG A 35 9.98 20.51 6.62
C ARG A 35 9.12 20.54 5.36
N VAL A 36 8.80 19.37 4.84
CA VAL A 36 7.92 19.18 3.70
C VAL A 36 6.93 18.05 4.01
N TYR A 37 5.83 18.03 3.28
CA TYR A 37 4.71 17.13 3.49
C TYR A 37 4.50 16.26 2.26
N LEU A 38 4.51 14.96 2.46
CA LEU A 38 4.18 13.96 1.47
C LEU A 38 2.79 13.40 1.76
N ILE A 39 1.82 13.68 0.89
CA ILE A 39 0.48 13.09 0.95
C ILE A 39 0.50 11.82 0.10
N LEU A 40 0.08 10.70 0.67
CA LEU A 40 0.01 9.40 0.00
C LEU A 40 -1.43 8.91 -0.06
N LEU A 41 -1.84 8.37 -1.20
CA LEU A 41 -3.11 7.68 -1.39
C LEU A 41 -2.81 6.27 -1.93
N ILE A 42 -3.21 5.24 -1.20
CA ILE A 42 -2.94 3.83 -1.51
C ILE A 42 -4.22 3.00 -1.50
N ASP A 43 -4.42 2.20 -2.55
CA ASP A 43 -5.47 1.21 -2.62
C ASP A 43 -5.25 0.09 -1.59
N ASP A 44 -6.26 -0.19 -0.78
CA ASP A 44 -6.18 -1.10 0.36
C ASP A 44 -5.95 -2.56 -0.08
N PHE A 45 -6.64 -2.98 -1.14
CA PHE A 45 -6.65 -4.33 -1.69
C PHE A 45 -5.32 -4.68 -2.38
N SER A 46 -4.91 -3.86 -3.34
CA SER A 46 -3.78 -4.12 -4.23
C SER A 46 -2.45 -3.56 -3.75
N ARG A 47 -2.49 -2.66 -2.76
CA ARG A 47 -1.35 -1.84 -2.33
C ARG A 47 -0.86 -0.87 -3.39
N PHE A 48 -1.59 -0.71 -4.48
CA PHE A 48 -1.22 0.20 -5.54
C PHE A 48 -1.32 1.64 -5.04
N ILE A 49 -0.25 2.41 -5.24
CA ILE A 49 -0.23 3.84 -4.92
C ILE A 49 -1.03 4.55 -6.00
N LEU A 50 -2.22 5.02 -5.63
CA LEU A 50 -3.13 5.76 -6.50
C LEU A 50 -2.65 7.19 -6.76
N GLY A 51 -1.84 7.74 -5.85
CA GLY A 51 -1.18 9.01 -6.10
C GLY A 51 -0.36 9.50 -4.92
N VAL A 52 0.50 10.47 -5.21
CA VAL A 52 1.34 11.15 -4.22
C VAL A 52 1.40 12.64 -4.52
N ARG A 53 1.53 13.48 -3.48
CA ARG A 53 1.92 14.89 -3.61
C ARG A 53 2.97 15.26 -2.59
N LEU A 54 4.01 15.97 -3.03
CA LEU A 54 5.10 16.45 -2.18
C LEU A 54 5.07 17.98 -2.16
N LEU A 55 4.90 18.56 -0.97
CA LEU A 55 4.51 19.96 -0.81
C LEU A 55 5.28 20.63 0.34
N GLU A 56 5.56 21.92 0.23
CA GLU A 56 6.11 22.71 1.34
C GLU A 56 5.06 23.02 2.41
N GLN A 57 3.80 23.14 2.00
CA GLN A 57 2.64 23.35 2.87
C GLN A 57 1.47 22.51 2.39
N THR A 58 0.71 21.95 3.33
CA THR A 58 -0.51 21.20 3.02
C THR A 58 -1.70 22.14 2.92
N SER A 59 -2.60 21.86 1.98
CA SER A 59 -3.88 22.53 1.86
C SER A 59 -4.98 21.52 1.50
N VAL A 60 -6.23 21.87 1.81
CA VAL A 60 -7.38 21.05 1.40
C VAL A 60 -7.48 20.93 -0.12
N ASP A 61 -7.08 21.97 -0.86
CA ASP A 61 -7.16 21.94 -2.32
C ASP A 61 -6.17 20.94 -2.91
N GLU A 62 -4.98 20.79 -2.31
CA GLU A 62 -4.00 19.78 -2.72
C GLU A 62 -4.48 18.34 -2.43
N VAL A 63 -5.14 18.14 -1.29
CA VAL A 63 -5.77 16.85 -0.96
C VAL A 63 -6.87 16.53 -1.98
N ILE A 64 -7.77 17.48 -2.25
CA ILE A 64 -8.85 17.30 -3.23
C ILE A 64 -8.25 17.00 -4.60
N GLN A 65 -7.20 17.70 -5.02
CA GLN A 65 -6.53 17.45 -6.29
C GLN A 65 -5.88 16.07 -6.37
N LEU A 66 -5.34 15.55 -5.26
CA LEU A 66 -4.82 14.19 -5.20
C LEU A 66 -5.95 13.16 -5.40
N VAL A 67 -7.03 13.26 -4.64
CA VAL A 67 -8.17 12.34 -4.74
C VAL A 67 -8.84 12.45 -6.11
N ARG A 68 -9.04 13.66 -6.62
CA ARG A 68 -9.58 13.89 -7.96
C ARG A 68 -8.71 13.24 -9.04
N GLY A 69 -7.39 13.45 -9.00
CA GLY A 69 -6.49 12.84 -9.96
C GLY A 69 -6.57 11.31 -9.96
N ALA A 70 -6.68 10.70 -8.78
CA ALA A 70 -6.88 9.26 -8.65
C ALA A 70 -8.24 8.81 -9.24
N VAL A 71 -9.31 9.55 -8.97
CA VAL A 71 -10.64 9.28 -9.54
C VAL A 71 -10.64 9.38 -11.05
N ASP A 72 -10.05 10.45 -11.60
CA ASP A 72 -9.99 10.70 -13.04
C ASP A 72 -9.17 9.62 -13.76
N GLN A 73 -8.09 9.13 -13.14
CA GLN A 73 -7.17 8.18 -13.75
C GLN A 73 -7.61 6.71 -13.60
N TYR A 74 -8.10 6.34 -12.42
CA TYR A 74 -8.34 4.94 -12.07
C TYR A 74 -9.81 4.60 -11.84
N GLY A 75 -10.66 5.60 -11.70
CA GLY A 75 -12.06 5.44 -11.33
C GLY A 75 -12.31 5.70 -9.86
N LYS A 76 -13.60 5.69 -9.50
CA LYS A 76 -14.03 6.16 -8.19
C LYS A 76 -13.85 5.12 -7.09
N MET A 77 -13.14 5.57 -6.07
CA MET A 77 -13.40 5.37 -4.64
C MET A 77 -14.76 4.87 -4.17
N GLU A 78 -14.89 3.82 -3.36
CA GLU A 78 -16.10 3.69 -2.51
C GLU A 78 -15.87 4.35 -1.15
N GLU A 79 -14.79 3.98 -0.46
CA GLU A 79 -14.46 4.53 0.85
C GLU A 79 -13.02 5.05 0.89
N LEU A 80 -12.84 6.18 1.56
CA LEU A 80 -11.55 6.76 1.91
C LEU A 80 -11.33 6.69 3.43
N LEU A 81 -10.30 5.95 3.84
CA LEU A 81 -9.88 5.87 5.24
C LEU A 81 -8.72 6.83 5.50
N THR A 82 -8.89 7.68 6.51
CA THR A 82 -7.85 8.61 6.98
C THR A 82 -7.63 8.46 8.48
N ASP A 83 -6.50 8.92 8.98
CA ASP A 83 -6.29 9.05 10.41
C ASP A 83 -7.02 10.30 10.97
N ARG A 84 -7.12 10.40 12.30
CA ARG A 84 -7.65 11.63 12.93
C ARG A 84 -6.61 12.76 12.93
N GLY A 85 -5.33 12.45 12.74
CA GLY A 85 -4.22 13.40 12.55
C GLY A 85 -4.40 14.27 11.31
N PHE A 86 -5.02 13.71 10.27
CA PHE A 86 -5.34 14.35 9.00
C PHE A 86 -6.12 15.66 9.18
N VAL A 87 -7.03 15.66 10.15
CA VAL A 87 -7.88 16.80 10.54
C VAL A 87 -7.04 18.00 11.01
N PHE A 88 -5.83 17.78 11.53
CA PHE A 88 -5.03 18.82 12.17
C PHE A 88 -4.32 19.77 11.21
N TYR A 89 -4.09 19.37 9.96
CA TYR A 89 -3.25 20.16 9.04
C TYR A 89 -4.02 21.23 8.25
N SER A 90 -5.36 21.31 8.38
CA SER A 90 -6.13 22.38 7.75
C SER A 90 -7.52 22.59 8.38
N TRP A 91 -7.57 22.76 9.72
CA TRP A 91 -8.81 22.94 10.51
C TRP A 91 -9.86 23.93 9.93
N ARG A 92 -9.45 24.88 9.06
CA ARG A 92 -10.35 25.84 8.41
C ARG A 92 -11.08 25.32 7.16
N GLY A 93 -10.74 24.14 6.65
CA GLY A 93 -11.24 23.64 5.36
C GLY A 93 -11.78 22.20 5.37
N ILE A 94 -11.81 21.52 6.52
CA ILE A 94 -12.27 20.12 6.65
C ILE A 94 -13.64 19.91 6.00
N ASN A 95 -14.58 20.84 6.23
CA ASN A 95 -15.91 20.82 5.60
C ASN A 95 -15.84 20.80 4.06
N ARG A 96 -14.87 21.50 3.44
CA ARG A 96 -14.74 21.46 1.97
C ARG A 96 -14.28 20.10 1.45
N PHE A 97 -13.40 19.42 2.18
CA PHE A 97 -12.94 18.09 1.79
C PHE A 97 -14.05 17.06 1.94
N GLU A 98 -14.70 17.03 3.11
CA GLU A 98 -15.85 16.16 3.37
C GLU A 98 -16.97 16.40 2.35
N LYS A 99 -17.30 17.67 2.06
CA LYS A 99 -18.27 18.04 1.03
C LYS A 99 -17.85 17.62 -0.37
N TYR A 100 -16.56 17.67 -0.70
CA TYR A 100 -16.07 17.14 -1.96
C TYR A 100 -16.30 15.63 -2.06
N LEU A 101 -15.94 14.87 -1.02
CA LEU A 101 -16.15 13.42 -0.98
C LEU A 101 -17.64 13.07 -1.06
N GLU A 102 -18.49 13.77 -0.32
CA GLU A 102 -19.96 13.62 -0.38
C GLU A 102 -20.48 13.86 -1.80
N ASN A 103 -20.05 14.94 -2.47
CA ASN A 103 -20.44 15.24 -3.85
C ASN A 103 -19.95 14.19 -4.86
N GLN A 104 -18.84 13.50 -4.58
CA GLN A 104 -18.36 12.38 -5.37
C GLN A 104 -19.07 11.06 -5.00
N GLY A 105 -19.79 11.03 -3.88
CA GLY A 105 -20.33 9.81 -3.29
C GLY A 105 -19.22 8.84 -2.89
N ILE A 106 -18.19 9.36 -2.22
CA ILE A 106 -17.10 8.60 -1.58
C ILE A 106 -17.31 8.70 -0.07
N ASP A 107 -17.45 7.56 0.59
CA ASP A 107 -17.60 7.51 2.05
C ASP A 107 -16.27 7.87 2.72
N HIS A 108 -16.33 8.61 3.83
CA HIS A 108 -15.14 9.03 4.56
C HIS A 108 -15.14 8.43 5.97
N THR A 109 -14.16 7.56 6.23
CA THR A 109 -13.97 6.95 7.54
C THR A 109 -12.71 7.48 8.20
N HIS A 110 -12.80 7.75 9.50
CA HIS A 110 -11.64 8.03 10.33
C HIS A 110 -11.25 6.81 11.16
N ALA A 111 -9.96 6.48 11.17
CA ALA A 111 -9.43 5.43 12.03
C ALA A 111 -9.77 5.73 13.50
N ARG A 112 -10.26 4.72 14.21
CA ARG A 112 -10.59 4.84 15.63
C ARG A 112 -9.30 4.87 16.47
N PRO A 113 -9.24 5.68 17.55
CA PRO A 113 -8.16 5.60 18.51
C PRO A 113 -8.03 4.16 19.03
N HIS A 114 -6.80 3.67 19.13
CA HIS A 114 -6.48 2.31 19.60
C HIS A 114 -6.90 1.14 18.67
N HIS A 115 -7.20 1.39 17.39
CA HIS A 115 -7.32 0.35 16.35
C HIS A 115 -6.19 0.45 15.30
N PRO A 116 -4.96 0.04 15.65
CA PRO A 116 -3.77 0.20 14.80
C PRO A 116 -3.79 -0.62 13.50
N GLN A 117 -4.74 -1.55 13.36
CA GLN A 117 -4.78 -2.45 12.19
C GLN A 117 -5.36 -1.78 10.94
N THR A 118 -6.16 -0.72 11.08
CA THR A 118 -6.90 -0.11 9.97
C THR A 118 -6.01 0.67 9.01
N LEU A 119 -5.01 1.40 9.49
CA LEU A 119 -4.06 2.20 8.68
C LEU A 119 -2.71 1.52 8.46
N GLY A 120 -2.55 0.26 8.87
CA GLY A 120 -1.26 -0.41 8.84
C GLY A 120 -0.64 -0.51 7.45
N LYS A 121 -1.44 -0.37 6.37
CA LYS A 121 -0.97 -0.42 4.99
C LYS A 121 -0.25 0.87 4.59
N VAL A 122 -0.90 2.02 4.78
CA VAL A 122 -0.28 3.32 4.50
C VAL A 122 0.85 3.62 5.49
N GLU A 123 0.75 3.19 6.75
CA GLU A 123 1.85 3.30 7.71
C GLU A 123 3.10 2.48 7.30
N ALA A 124 2.90 1.27 6.77
CA ALA A 124 3.98 0.46 6.26
C ALA A 124 4.64 1.11 5.02
N LEU A 125 3.82 1.70 4.14
CA LEU A 125 4.31 2.48 3.00
C LEU A 125 5.13 3.69 3.47
N ASN A 126 4.63 4.46 4.44
CA ASN A 126 5.33 5.60 5.03
C ASN A 126 6.72 5.23 5.55
N LYS A 127 6.80 4.15 6.34
CA LYS A 127 8.08 3.64 6.87
C LYS A 127 9.03 3.27 5.75
N ARG A 128 8.51 2.65 4.70
CA ARG A 128 9.31 2.25 3.54
C ARG A 128 9.87 3.46 2.79
N ILE A 129 9.03 4.43 2.44
CA ILE A 129 9.46 5.66 1.75
C ILE A 129 10.49 6.41 2.60
N LYS A 130 10.27 6.55 3.91
CA LYS A 130 11.26 7.16 4.82
C LYS A 130 12.60 6.43 4.77
N HIS A 131 12.59 5.11 4.85
CA HIS A 131 13.82 4.33 4.92
C HIS A 131 14.56 4.26 3.58
N GLU A 132 13.85 4.04 2.48
CA GLU A 132 14.44 3.79 1.16
C GLU A 132 14.74 5.06 0.37
N LEU A 133 13.99 6.14 0.57
CA LEU A 133 14.14 7.38 -0.18
C LEU A 133 14.80 8.47 0.68
N PHE A 134 14.06 9.01 1.65
CA PHE A 134 14.49 10.16 2.45
C PHE A 134 15.59 9.83 3.48
N GLY A 135 15.80 8.55 3.77
CA GLY A 135 16.87 8.06 4.64
C GLY A 135 18.17 7.75 3.91
N GLN A 136 18.13 7.54 2.59
CA GLN A 136 19.30 7.18 1.78
C GLN A 136 19.84 8.37 0.98
N GLU A 137 18.98 9.29 0.56
CA GLU A 137 19.34 10.38 -0.33
C GLU A 137 19.13 11.75 0.32
N HIS A 138 20.04 12.67 0.03
CA HIS A 138 19.88 14.08 0.36
C HIS A 138 19.36 14.85 -0.85
N PHE A 139 18.20 15.47 -0.70
CA PHE A 139 17.59 16.29 -1.75
C PHE A 139 17.85 17.77 -1.50
N SER A 140 18.29 18.47 -2.55
CA SER A 140 18.55 19.91 -2.51
C SER A 140 17.29 20.74 -2.78
N THR A 141 16.38 20.21 -3.60
CA THR A 141 15.13 20.88 -4.00
C THR A 141 13.94 19.92 -3.92
N LEU A 142 12.75 20.49 -3.78
CA LEU A 142 11.48 19.75 -3.82
C LEU A 142 11.29 19.01 -5.15
N GLU A 143 11.64 19.66 -6.25
CA GLU A 143 11.53 19.09 -7.61
C GLU A 143 12.42 17.86 -7.78
N GLN A 144 13.67 17.91 -7.30
CA GLN A 144 14.57 16.77 -7.33
C GLN A 144 13.98 15.60 -6.54
N ALA A 145 13.53 15.86 -5.31
CA ALA A 145 12.92 14.83 -4.47
C ALA A 145 11.67 14.23 -5.13
N PHE A 146 10.82 15.07 -5.74
CA PHE A 146 9.62 14.61 -6.43
C PHE A 146 9.93 13.77 -7.67
N SER A 147 10.98 14.10 -8.42
CA SER A 147 11.43 13.31 -9.57
C SER A 147 11.86 11.90 -9.15
N VAL A 148 12.64 11.78 -8.07
CA VAL A 148 13.07 10.48 -7.55
C VAL A 148 11.90 9.72 -6.91
N LEU A 149 11.05 10.40 -6.15
CA LEU A 149 9.82 9.82 -5.59
C LEU A 149 8.92 9.24 -6.69
N SER A 150 8.74 9.96 -7.80
CA SER A 150 7.91 9.50 -8.91
C SER A 150 8.44 8.21 -9.53
N LYS A 151 9.76 8.11 -9.73
CA LYS A 151 10.42 6.88 -10.19
C LYS A 151 10.29 5.74 -9.17
N TRP A 152 10.40 6.07 -7.88
CA TRP A 152 10.24 5.09 -6.81
C TRP A 152 8.80 4.55 -6.77
N VAL A 153 7.79 5.40 -6.94
CA VAL A 153 6.37 5.01 -7.01
C VAL A 153 6.11 4.12 -8.22
N ASP A 154 6.63 4.48 -9.40
CA ASP A 154 6.52 3.64 -10.61
C ASP A 154 7.13 2.25 -10.38
N HIS A 155 8.35 2.21 -9.85
CA HIS A 155 9.00 0.95 -9.51
C HIS A 155 8.20 0.15 -8.47
N TYR A 156 7.72 0.80 -7.40
CA TYR A 156 6.92 0.16 -6.37
C TYR A 156 5.64 -0.47 -6.95
N ASN A 157 4.92 0.27 -7.78
CA ASN A 157 3.65 -0.17 -8.36
C ASN A 157 3.83 -1.26 -9.41
N HIS A 158 4.83 -1.13 -10.28
CA HIS A 158 4.92 -1.92 -11.52
C HIS A 158 6.04 -2.94 -11.55
N LYS A 159 7.02 -2.87 -10.64
CA LYS A 159 8.23 -3.70 -10.71
C LYS A 159 8.60 -4.42 -9.42
N ARG A 160 7.99 -4.06 -8.29
CA ARG A 160 8.34 -4.61 -6.98
C ARG A 160 7.30 -5.64 -6.51
N PRO A 161 7.66 -6.92 -6.40
CA PRO A 161 6.79 -7.89 -5.75
C PRO A 161 6.53 -7.50 -4.31
N HIS A 162 5.27 -7.63 -3.87
CA HIS A 162 4.86 -7.15 -2.56
C HIS A 162 4.56 -8.30 -1.61
N GLN A 163 5.24 -8.34 -0.46
CA GLN A 163 5.07 -9.40 0.55
C GLN A 163 3.65 -9.48 1.13
N GLY A 164 2.95 -8.33 1.20
CA GLY A 164 1.53 -8.28 1.56
C GLY A 164 0.60 -8.95 0.53
N LEU A 165 1.10 -9.23 -0.68
CA LEU A 165 0.40 -9.89 -1.79
C LEU A 165 1.00 -11.29 -2.06
N GLY A 166 1.50 -11.96 -1.02
CA GLY A 166 2.15 -13.27 -1.13
C GLY A 166 3.60 -13.23 -1.68
N GLY A 167 4.15 -12.04 -1.93
CA GLY A 167 5.55 -11.86 -2.35
C GLY A 167 5.82 -12.20 -3.82
N PHE A 168 4.78 -12.32 -4.65
CA PHE A 168 4.90 -12.69 -6.07
C PHE A 168 4.30 -11.66 -7.03
N LEU A 169 3.20 -11.00 -6.64
CA LEU A 169 2.56 -9.96 -7.45
C LEU A 169 3.19 -8.61 -7.18
N VAL A 170 3.29 -7.81 -8.23
CA VAL A 170 3.44 -6.36 -8.07
C VAL A 170 2.05 -5.73 -7.83
N PRO A 171 1.96 -4.58 -7.15
CA PRO A 171 0.69 -3.92 -6.89
C PRO A 171 -0.19 -3.69 -8.12
N ALA A 172 0.40 -3.32 -9.26
CA ALA A 172 -0.33 -3.06 -10.50
C ALA A 172 -1.05 -4.29 -11.03
N GLU A 173 -0.45 -5.48 -10.91
CA GLU A 173 -1.08 -6.73 -11.37
C GLU A 173 -2.32 -7.05 -10.55
N ARG A 174 -2.24 -6.89 -9.23
CA ARG A 174 -3.36 -7.07 -8.31
C ARG A 174 -4.46 -6.02 -8.57
N PHE A 175 -4.07 -4.77 -8.80
CA PHE A 175 -5.01 -3.69 -9.08
C PHE A 175 -5.78 -3.91 -10.40
N GLN A 176 -5.11 -4.46 -11.42
CA GLN A 176 -5.69 -4.68 -12.74
C GLN A 176 -6.36 -6.06 -12.91
N GLY A 177 -6.40 -6.89 -11.87
CA GLY A 177 -6.97 -8.25 -11.94
C GLY A 177 -6.17 -9.19 -12.86
N GLN A 178 -4.86 -9.00 -12.95
CA GLN A 178 -3.96 -9.75 -13.84
C GLN A 178 -3.21 -10.88 -13.11
N GLU A 179 -3.70 -11.33 -11.96
CA GLU A 179 -3.00 -12.31 -11.14
C GLU A 179 -2.83 -13.65 -11.86
N GLN A 180 -3.88 -14.13 -12.54
CA GLN A 180 -3.81 -15.38 -13.31
C GLN A 180 -2.83 -15.25 -14.47
N LYS A 181 -2.86 -14.12 -15.19
CA LYS A 181 -1.92 -13.84 -16.27
C LYS A 181 -0.47 -13.84 -15.76
N ALA A 182 -0.22 -13.18 -14.63
CA ALA A 182 1.11 -13.17 -14.02
C ALA A 182 1.59 -14.59 -13.65
N LEU A 183 0.69 -15.43 -13.13
CA LEU A 183 0.98 -16.84 -12.84
C LEU A 183 1.27 -17.65 -14.10
N ASP A 184 0.47 -17.46 -15.15
CA ASP A 184 0.64 -18.13 -16.44
C ASP A 184 1.98 -17.71 -17.09
N ASP A 185 2.29 -16.42 -17.07
CA ASP A 185 3.56 -15.87 -17.57
C ASP A 185 4.75 -16.49 -16.82
N ILE A 186 4.70 -16.61 -15.49
CA ILE A 186 5.76 -17.28 -14.69
C ILE A 186 5.85 -18.78 -15.06
N ALA A 187 4.72 -19.47 -15.17
CA ALA A 187 4.70 -20.90 -15.51
C ALA A 187 5.28 -21.16 -16.91
N ASN A 188 5.03 -20.25 -17.85
CA ASN A 188 5.48 -20.30 -19.24
C ASN A 188 6.91 -19.75 -19.45
N SER A 189 7.42 -18.93 -18.53
CA SER A 189 8.80 -18.36 -18.55
C SER A 189 9.87 -19.41 -18.19
N ARG A 190 9.76 -20.63 -18.73
CA ARG A 190 10.79 -21.68 -18.65
C ARG A 190 11.99 -21.43 -19.55
N ASP A 191 11.97 -20.36 -20.35
CA ASP A 191 13.07 -19.99 -21.23
C ASP A 191 13.99 -18.98 -20.52
N VAL A 192 15.14 -19.47 -20.06
CA VAL A 192 16.21 -18.69 -19.41
C VAL A 192 16.86 -17.66 -20.36
N THR A 193 16.51 -17.69 -21.65
CA THR A 193 16.99 -16.75 -22.67
C THR A 193 15.92 -15.79 -23.17
N ALA A 194 14.65 -16.02 -22.84
CA ALA A 194 13.60 -15.04 -23.10
C ALA A 194 13.83 -13.84 -22.19
N GLN A 195 13.81 -12.63 -22.76
CA GLN A 195 13.68 -11.41 -21.96
C GLN A 195 12.33 -11.45 -21.25
N ILE A 196 12.33 -12.02 -20.06
CA ILE A 196 11.24 -11.91 -19.11
C ILE A 196 11.18 -10.42 -18.73
N GLN A 197 9.97 -9.86 -18.62
CA GLN A 197 9.73 -8.51 -18.12
C GLN A 197 10.63 -8.23 -16.89
N ASP A 198 11.16 -7.00 -16.75
CA ASP A 198 12.14 -6.52 -15.74
C ASP A 198 11.75 -6.67 -14.25
N ILE A 199 10.83 -7.58 -13.91
CA ILE A 199 10.29 -7.83 -12.57
C ILE A 199 10.96 -9.08 -12.01
N GLU A 200 11.93 -8.91 -11.12
CA GLU A 200 12.48 -10.00 -10.32
C GLU A 200 11.41 -10.52 -9.35
N ARG A 201 11.12 -11.83 -9.33
CA ARG A 201 10.08 -12.43 -8.48
C ARG A 201 10.61 -13.53 -7.58
N SER A 202 10.19 -13.51 -6.32
CA SER A 202 10.40 -14.63 -5.39
C SER A 202 9.34 -15.71 -5.62
N ILE A 203 9.72 -16.79 -6.30
CA ILE A 203 8.84 -17.95 -6.56
C ILE A 203 8.57 -18.77 -5.29
N VAL A 204 9.47 -18.68 -4.31
CA VAL A 204 9.40 -19.40 -3.04
C VAL A 204 9.63 -18.43 -1.89
N ASN A 205 8.71 -18.38 -0.91
CA ASN A 205 8.89 -17.66 0.35
C ASN A 205 8.69 -18.61 1.54
N LEU A 206 9.52 -18.48 2.57
CA LEU A 206 9.39 -19.24 3.82
C LEU A 206 9.06 -18.27 4.96
N VAL A 207 7.98 -18.56 5.70
CA VAL A 207 7.56 -17.76 6.85
C VAL A 207 7.55 -18.64 8.09
N LEU A 208 8.34 -18.28 9.10
CA LEU A 208 8.30 -18.87 10.43
C LEU A 208 7.38 -18.04 11.33
N ALA A 209 6.28 -18.64 11.78
CA ALA A 209 5.36 -17.99 12.71
C ALA A 209 5.87 -18.09 14.16
N PRO A 210 5.41 -17.21 15.07
CA PRO A 210 5.83 -17.22 16.47
C PRO A 210 5.54 -18.54 17.22
N ASP A 211 4.60 -19.35 16.73
CA ASP A 211 4.28 -20.66 17.28
C ASP A 211 5.20 -21.79 16.77
N GLY A 212 6.22 -21.45 15.96
CA GLY A 212 7.18 -22.37 15.38
C GLY A 212 6.74 -23.01 14.06
N SER A 213 5.54 -22.69 13.56
CA SER A 213 5.08 -23.22 12.26
C SER A 213 5.83 -22.56 11.09
N VAL A 214 6.24 -23.37 10.10
CA VAL A 214 6.84 -22.90 8.86
C VAL A 214 5.83 -23.02 7.73
N THR A 215 5.53 -21.90 7.07
CA THR A 215 4.70 -21.87 5.86
C THR A 215 5.60 -21.65 4.65
N LEU A 216 5.54 -22.58 3.71
CA LEU A 216 6.14 -22.42 2.39
C LEU A 216 5.10 -21.77 1.47
N TYR A 217 5.41 -20.64 0.87
CA TYR A 217 4.61 -20.07 -0.19
C TYR A 217 5.26 -20.41 -1.53
N LEU A 218 4.54 -21.11 -2.40
CA LEU A 218 4.94 -21.34 -3.78
C LEU A 218 4.06 -20.47 -4.68
N LEU A 219 4.68 -19.59 -5.47
CA LEU A 219 3.96 -18.63 -6.32
C LEU A 219 2.91 -17.82 -5.51
N GLY A 220 3.26 -17.44 -4.28
CA GLY A 220 2.38 -16.75 -3.35
C GLY A 220 1.24 -17.56 -2.75
N GLN A 221 1.10 -18.84 -3.11
CA GLN A 221 0.12 -19.73 -2.54
C GLN A 221 0.72 -20.51 -1.36
N PRO A 222 0.09 -20.54 -0.18
CA PRO A 222 0.59 -21.28 0.95
C PRO A 222 0.49 -22.79 0.69
N VAL A 223 1.63 -23.47 0.81
CA VAL A 223 1.77 -24.92 0.84
C VAL A 223 1.98 -25.33 2.28
N VAL A 224 0.95 -25.98 2.84
CA VAL A 224 1.02 -26.54 4.19
C VAL A 224 1.57 -27.96 4.12
N ILE A 225 2.81 -28.13 4.55
CA ILE A 225 3.41 -29.46 4.69
C ILE A 225 2.98 -30.02 6.05
N LYS A 226 2.06 -30.99 6.04
CA LYS A 226 1.71 -31.75 7.24
C LYS A 226 2.81 -32.78 7.48
N GLY A 227 3.52 -32.68 8.60
CA GLY A 227 4.47 -33.70 9.02
C GLY A 227 3.78 -35.06 9.07
N GLY A 228 4.37 -36.07 8.43
CA GLY A 228 3.96 -37.45 8.65
C GLY A 228 4.22 -37.83 10.10
N SER A 229 3.30 -38.56 10.72
CA SER A 229 3.56 -39.22 11.99
C SER A 229 4.82 -40.06 11.80
N HIS A 230 5.92 -39.71 12.46
CA HIS A 230 7.02 -40.64 12.61
C HIS A 230 6.46 -41.83 13.40
N VAL A 231 6.20 -42.94 12.70
CA VAL A 231 6.00 -44.26 13.29
C VAL A 231 7.37 -44.85 13.56
#